data_AF-A0A350Y9P8-F1
#
_entry.id   AF-A0A350Y9P8-F1
#
_cell.length_a   1.000
_cell.length_b   1.000
_cell.length_c   1.000
_cell.angle_alpha   90.00
_cell.angle_beta   90.00
_cell.angle_gamma   90.00
#
_symmetry.space_group_name_H-M   'P 1'
#
loop_
_entity.id
_entity.type
_entity.pdbx_description
1 polymer ?
#
loop_
_entity_poly.entity_id
_entity_poly.type
_entity_poly.pdbx_seq_one_letter_code
_entity_poly.pdbx_strand_id
1 'polypeptide(L)'
;MPRNNQPLRLHLNHYRSYIAISYEDMEVGFCTPEFAAKIVETFNEHEKLHEDNETVYKAFKLACLDLIRQTGGNANQINRRMKHYLEKAKRPEHGTRAIAFLLRERQQELDVSNREFVRFCYSYKLAPQELKNIFQGKDVTDEQLKPLSRILGKTVEELTEMRDGFTDTELNRLARILGTSNEELAQLFSN
;
A
#
# COMPACT_ATOMS: atom_id res chain seq x y z
N MET A 1 -7.34 -24.00 -36.19
CA MET A 1 -8.68 -23.83 -35.61
C MET A 1 -8.93 -22.33 -35.46
N PRO A 2 -9.78 -21.72 -36.30
CA PRO A 2 -9.98 -20.27 -36.31
C PRO A 2 -10.81 -19.83 -35.10
N ARG A 3 -10.38 -18.78 -34.40
CA ARG A 3 -11.13 -18.13 -33.31
C ARG A 3 -12.27 -17.31 -33.92
N ASN A 4 -13.51 -17.77 -33.75
CA ASN A 4 -14.70 -16.99 -34.10
C ASN A 4 -14.87 -15.83 -33.13
N ASN A 5 -14.42 -14.64 -33.52
CA ASN A 5 -14.91 -13.38 -32.95
C ASN A 5 -16.31 -13.11 -33.52
N GLN A 6 -17.33 -13.80 -33.00
CA GLN A 6 -18.71 -13.39 -33.25
C GLN A 6 -19.04 -12.24 -32.28
N PRO A 7 -19.55 -11.09 -32.77
CA PRO A 7 -20.02 -10.04 -31.88
C PRO A 7 -21.17 -10.61 -31.04
N LEU A 8 -21.02 -10.55 -29.71
CA LEU A 8 -22.08 -10.88 -28.77
C LEU A 8 -23.32 -10.06 -29.15
N ARG A 9 -24.39 -10.73 -29.58
CA ARG A 9 -25.70 -10.08 -29.75
C ARG A 9 -26.16 -9.62 -28.37
N LEU A 10 -26.02 -8.33 -28.08
CA LEU A 10 -26.60 -7.68 -26.90
C LEU A 10 -28.12 -7.85 -26.97
N HIS A 11 -28.64 -8.88 -26.30
CA HIS A 11 -30.09 -9.04 -26.14
C HIS A 11 -30.56 -8.06 -25.07
N LEU A 12 -30.97 -6.87 -25.51
CA LEU A 12 -31.62 -5.88 -24.67
C LEU A 12 -33.04 -6.36 -24.31
N ASN A 13 -33.36 -6.37 -23.02
CA ASN A 13 -34.70 -6.72 -22.57
C ASN A 13 -35.62 -5.52 -22.79
N HIS A 14 -36.57 -5.61 -23.72
CA HIS A 14 -37.49 -4.53 -24.07
C HIS A 14 -38.38 -4.04 -22.91
N TYR A 15 -38.46 -4.79 -21.81
CA TYR A 15 -39.19 -4.40 -20.59
C TYR A 15 -38.33 -3.66 -19.56
N ARG A 16 -37.03 -3.48 -19.83
CA ARG A 16 -36.09 -2.82 -18.92
C ARG A 16 -35.65 -1.49 -19.52
N SER A 17 -35.64 -0.46 -18.69
CA SER A 17 -35.07 0.84 -19.07
C SER A 17 -33.55 0.72 -19.17
N TYR A 18 -32.97 1.38 -20.16
CA TYR A 18 -31.53 1.49 -20.36
C TYR A 18 -31.15 2.96 -20.55
N ILE A 19 -29.93 3.29 -20.17
CA ILE A 19 -29.33 4.62 -20.30
C ILE A 19 -28.17 4.49 -21.29
N ALA A 20 -28.11 5.41 -22.26
CA ALA A 20 -27.03 5.47 -23.23
C ALA A 20 -25.73 5.95 -22.57
N ILE A 21 -24.62 5.33 -22.92
CA ILE A 21 -23.27 5.76 -22.58
C ILE A 21 -22.69 6.39 -23.84
N SER A 22 -22.26 7.64 -23.74
CA SER A 22 -21.66 8.40 -24.82
C SER A 22 -20.19 8.72 -24.56
N TYR A 23 -19.37 8.70 -25.60
CA TYR A 23 -18.00 9.20 -25.60
C TYR A 23 -17.85 10.15 -26.80
N GLU A 24 -17.45 11.40 -26.55
CA GLU A 24 -17.33 12.44 -27.59
C GLU A 24 -18.58 12.54 -28.49
N ASP A 25 -19.76 12.65 -27.87
CA ASP A 25 -21.07 12.72 -28.53
C ASP A 25 -21.44 11.49 -29.38
N MET A 26 -20.64 10.40 -29.33
CA MET A 26 -20.94 9.13 -29.96
C MET A 26 -21.49 8.14 -28.92
N GLU A 27 -22.67 7.57 -29.19
CA GLU A 27 -23.21 6.49 -28.36
C GLU A 27 -22.34 5.23 -28.52
N VAL A 28 -21.69 4.82 -27.42
CA VAL A 28 -20.78 3.68 -27.39
C VAL A 28 -21.38 2.46 -26.68
N GLY A 29 -22.53 2.62 -26.02
CA GLY A 29 -23.25 1.51 -25.40
C GLY A 29 -24.47 1.90 -24.59
N PHE A 30 -25.08 0.91 -23.94
CA PHE A 30 -26.23 1.09 -23.08
C PHE A 30 -26.04 0.28 -21.79
N CYS A 31 -26.43 0.85 -20.65
CA CYS A 31 -26.41 0.16 -19.37
C CYS A 31 -27.73 0.33 -18.61
N THR A 32 -27.96 -0.47 -17.58
CA THR A 32 -29.17 -0.34 -16.76
C THR A 32 -29.03 0.86 -15.81
N PRO A 33 -30.13 1.47 -15.36
CA PRO A 33 -30.09 2.61 -14.45
C PRO A 33 -29.27 2.35 -13.17
N GLU A 34 -29.33 1.14 -12.63
CA GLU A 34 -28.55 0.79 -11.43
C GLU A 34 -27.05 0.80 -11.70
N PHE A 35 -26.64 0.32 -12.88
CA PHE A 35 -25.24 0.32 -13.29
C PHE A 35 -24.76 1.73 -13.63
N ALA A 36 -25.60 2.53 -14.30
CA ALA A 36 -25.32 3.95 -14.56
C ALA A 36 -25.12 4.74 -13.26
N ALA A 37 -26.00 4.53 -12.27
CA ALA A 37 -25.87 5.16 -10.97
C ALA A 37 -24.54 4.81 -10.29
N LYS A 38 -24.14 3.54 -10.34
CA LYS A 38 -22.86 3.07 -9.78
C LYS A 38 -21.66 3.66 -10.53
N ILE A 39 -21.75 3.80 -11.85
CA ILE A 39 -20.70 4.47 -12.65
C ILE A 39 -20.53 5.91 -12.18
N VAL A 40 -21.63 6.67 -12.09
CA VAL A 40 -21.61 8.07 -11.66
C VAL A 40 -21.08 8.21 -10.24
N GLU A 41 -21.54 7.36 -9.31
CA GLU A 41 -21.04 7.32 -7.93
C GLU A 41 -19.52 7.11 -7.89
N THR A 42 -19.01 6.13 -8.66
CA THR A 42 -17.57 5.84 -8.73
C THR A 42 -16.77 7.04 -9.27
N PHE A 43 -17.28 7.72 -10.29
CA PHE A 43 -16.63 8.92 -10.85
C PHE A 43 -16.62 10.08 -9.85
N ASN A 44 -17.74 10.33 -9.17
CA ASN A 44 -17.84 11.36 -8.15
C ASN A 44 -16.92 11.07 -6.95
N GLU A 45 -16.82 9.81 -6.52
CA GLU A 45 -15.88 9.40 -5.48
C GLU A 45 -14.43 9.62 -5.90
N HIS A 46 -14.09 9.30 -7.15
CA HIS A 46 -12.75 9.54 -7.68
C HIS A 46 -12.40 11.03 -7.74
N GLU A 47 -13.32 11.87 -8.21
CA GLU A 47 -13.14 13.33 -8.24
C GLU A 47 -12.97 13.89 -6.83
N LYS A 48 -13.82 13.46 -5.88
CA LYS A 48 -13.70 13.84 -4.48
C LYS A 48 -12.36 13.44 -3.87
N LEU A 49 -11.91 12.20 -4.11
CA LEU A 49 -10.60 11.73 -3.65
C LEU A 49 -9.46 12.55 -4.25
N HIS A 50 -9.58 12.98 -5.51
CA HIS A 50 -8.59 13.85 -6.14
C HIS A 50 -8.55 15.23 -5.47
N GLU A 51 -9.71 15.86 -5.24
CA GLU A 51 -9.82 17.15 -4.55
C GLU A 51 -9.28 17.09 -3.10
N ASP A 52 -9.63 16.04 -2.37
CA ASP A 52 -9.16 15.82 -1.00
C ASP A 52 -7.63 15.66 -0.99
N ASN A 53 -7.07 14.87 -1.91
CA ASN A 53 -5.62 14.68 -2.04
C ASN A 53 -4.90 16.00 -2.37
N GLU A 54 -5.43 16.82 -3.27
CA GLU A 54 -4.88 18.13 -3.55
C GLU A 54 -4.87 19.04 -2.32
N THR A 55 -5.97 19.02 -1.56
CA THR A 55 -6.14 19.84 -0.37
C THR A 55 -5.15 19.43 0.71
N VAL A 56 -5.02 18.12 0.96
CA VAL A 56 -4.04 17.56 1.89
C VAL A 56 -2.61 17.88 1.44
N TYR A 57 -2.30 17.76 0.15
CA TYR A 57 -0.99 18.09 -0.38
C TYR A 57 -0.63 19.57 -0.18
N LYS A 58 -1.56 20.49 -0.43
CA LYS A 58 -1.40 21.93 -0.18
C LYS A 58 -1.18 22.21 1.31
N ALA A 59 -1.98 21.61 2.19
CA ALA A 59 -1.84 21.75 3.64
C ALA A 59 -0.47 21.22 4.14
N PHE A 60 -0.05 20.05 3.64
CA PHE A 60 1.23 19.46 3.97
C PHE A 60 2.41 20.33 3.53
N LYS A 61 2.33 20.92 2.32
CA LYS A 61 3.31 21.90 1.83
C LYS A 61 3.40 23.10 2.77
N LEU A 62 2.27 23.69 3.16
CA LEU A 62 2.24 24.82 4.10
C LEU A 62 2.85 24.46 5.45
N ALA A 63 2.50 23.32 6.02
CA ALA A 63 3.07 22.85 7.29
C ALA A 63 4.59 22.68 7.21
N CYS A 64 5.10 22.10 6.12
CA CYS A 64 6.54 21.97 5.89
C CYS A 64 7.23 23.33 5.73
N LEU A 65 6.58 24.28 5.08
CA LEU A 65 7.08 25.63 4.89
C LEU A 65 7.19 26.36 6.23
N ASP A 66 6.16 26.28 7.07
CA ASP A 66 6.14 26.89 8.40
C ASP A 66 7.19 26.27 9.32
N LEU A 67 7.38 24.94 9.27
CA LEU A 67 8.47 24.29 10.00
C LEU A 67 9.85 24.77 9.53
N ILE A 68 10.07 24.97 8.23
CA ILE A 68 11.32 25.51 7.71
C ILE A 68 11.54 26.93 8.23
N ARG A 69 10.51 27.78 8.17
CA ARG A 69 10.56 29.16 8.68
C ARG A 69 10.91 29.22 10.17
N GLN A 70 10.25 28.41 11.00
CA GLN A 70 10.51 28.34 12.44
C GLN A 70 11.95 27.90 12.75
N THR A 71 12.52 27.00 11.94
CA THR A 71 13.90 26.53 12.11
C THR A 71 14.96 27.43 11.48
N GLY A 72 14.58 28.57 10.89
CA GLY A 72 15.50 29.47 10.16
C GLY A 72 16.10 28.85 8.89
N GLY A 73 15.45 27.82 8.33
CA GLY A 73 15.93 27.09 7.17
C GLY A 73 15.60 27.77 5.83
N ASN A 74 16.15 27.23 4.74
CA ASN A 74 15.91 27.75 3.40
C ASN A 74 14.62 27.16 2.78
N ALA A 75 13.69 28.04 2.38
CA ALA A 75 12.42 27.68 1.73
C ALA A 75 12.59 26.86 0.45
N ASN A 76 13.72 26.99 -0.25
CA ASN A 76 14.04 26.21 -1.46
C ASN A 76 14.20 24.71 -1.18
N GLN A 77 14.34 24.30 0.10
CA GLN A 77 14.46 22.90 0.50
C GLN A 77 13.10 22.23 0.77
N ILE A 78 11.98 22.94 0.57
CA ILE A 78 10.64 22.43 0.87
C ILE A 78 10.33 21.11 0.18
N ASN A 79 10.62 20.99 -1.12
CA ASN A 79 10.35 19.78 -1.89
C ASN A 79 11.18 18.59 -1.37
N ARG A 80 12.44 18.83 -1.00
CA ARG A 80 13.31 17.81 -0.40
C ARG A 80 12.76 17.35 0.95
N ARG A 81 12.27 18.29 1.77
CA ARG A 81 11.72 17.98 3.09
C ARG A 81 10.37 17.26 3.01
N MET A 82 9.50 17.68 2.09
CA MET A 82 8.26 16.99 1.77
C MET A 82 8.54 15.55 1.31
N LYS A 83 9.45 15.37 0.34
CA LYS A 83 9.87 14.04 -0.12
C LYS A 83 10.36 13.18 1.05
N HIS A 84 11.25 13.70 1.89
CA HIS A 84 11.77 12.97 3.06
C HIS A 84 10.67 12.51 4.03
N TYR A 85 9.66 13.35 4.28
CA TYR A 85 8.55 12.98 5.13
C TYR A 85 7.60 11.98 4.46
N LEU A 86 7.35 12.12 3.16
CA LEU A 86 6.56 11.14 2.39
C LEU A 86 7.24 9.77 2.36
N GLU A 87 8.55 9.71 2.12
CA GLU A 87 9.32 8.46 2.17
C GLU A 87 9.27 7.80 3.56
N LYS A 88 9.26 8.61 4.63
CA LYS A 88 9.09 8.10 6.00
C LYS A 88 7.67 7.67 6.33
N ALA A 89 6.68 8.25 5.66
CA ALA A 89 5.27 7.93 5.84
C ALA A 89 4.84 6.75 4.97
N LYS A 90 5.58 6.45 3.89
CA LYS A 90 5.30 5.29 3.03
C LYS A 90 5.34 4.03 3.88
N ARG A 91 4.32 3.19 3.71
CA ARG A 91 4.28 1.85 4.31
C ARG A 91 5.52 1.07 3.85
N PRO A 92 6.37 0.59 4.77
CA PRO A 92 7.51 -0.23 4.39
C PRO A 92 6.98 -1.54 3.79
N GLU A 93 7.48 -1.87 2.60
CA GLU A 93 7.07 -3.10 1.89
C GLU A 93 7.76 -4.33 2.50
N HIS A 94 9.03 -4.19 2.89
CA HIS A 94 9.84 -5.28 3.43
C HIS A 94 10.74 -4.85 4.61
N GLY A 95 11.40 -5.83 5.25
CA GLY A 95 12.35 -5.62 6.34
C GLY A 95 11.70 -5.51 7.72
N THR A 96 12.54 -5.34 8.74
CA THR A 96 12.12 -5.11 10.13
C THR A 96 11.10 -3.96 10.26
N ARG A 97 11.24 -2.93 9.42
CA ARG A 97 10.30 -1.78 9.42
C ARG A 97 8.89 -2.18 9.00
N ALA A 98 8.73 -3.14 8.09
CA ALA A 98 7.43 -3.65 7.70
C ALA A 98 6.77 -4.41 8.85
N ILE A 99 7.53 -5.25 9.56
CA ILE A 99 7.05 -5.93 10.78
C ILE A 99 6.67 -4.92 11.87
N ALA A 100 7.51 -3.91 12.10
CA ALA A 100 7.21 -2.84 13.05
C ALA A 100 5.93 -2.06 12.66
N PHE A 101 5.69 -1.87 11.36
CA PHE A 101 4.46 -1.26 10.86
C PHE A 101 3.25 -2.13 11.16
N LEU A 102 3.31 -3.44 10.86
CA LEU A 102 2.24 -4.39 11.19
C LEU A 102 1.91 -4.42 12.68
N LEU A 103 2.92 -4.33 13.54
CA LEU A 103 2.70 -4.26 14.99
C LEU A 103 1.94 -2.99 15.40
N ARG A 104 2.13 -1.86 14.72
CA ARG A 104 1.34 -0.63 14.96
C ARG A 104 -0.09 -0.78 14.47
N GLU A 105 -0.29 -1.33 13.28
CA GLU A 105 -1.64 -1.63 12.77
C GLU A 105 -2.37 -2.55 13.75
N ARG A 106 -1.70 -3.60 14.22
CA ARG A 106 -2.29 -4.53 15.18
C ARG A 106 -2.64 -3.85 16.50
N GLN A 107 -1.81 -2.94 16.98
CA GLN A 107 -2.13 -2.15 18.17
C GLN A 107 -3.38 -1.28 17.97
N GLN A 108 -3.51 -0.65 16.80
CA GLN A 108 -4.65 0.19 16.45
C GLN A 108 -5.93 -0.64 16.32
N GLU A 109 -5.87 -1.81 15.67
CA GLU A 109 -7.00 -2.74 15.56
C GLU A 109 -7.51 -3.22 16.92
N LEU A 110 -6.60 -3.43 17.87
CA LEU A 110 -6.94 -3.83 19.23
C LEU A 110 -7.44 -2.67 20.09
N ASP A 111 -7.28 -1.42 19.63
CA ASP A 111 -7.61 -0.20 20.35
C ASP A 111 -7.03 -0.15 21.79
N VAL A 112 -5.74 -0.47 21.91
CA VAL A 112 -5.05 -0.55 23.21
C VAL A 112 -3.92 0.47 23.34
N SER A 113 -3.68 0.92 24.58
CA SER A 113 -2.55 1.78 24.90
C SER A 113 -1.20 1.08 24.69
N ASN A 114 -0.12 1.85 24.57
CA ASN A 114 1.24 1.31 24.44
C ASN A 114 1.58 0.30 25.56
N ARG A 115 1.15 0.58 26.79
CA ARG A 115 1.45 -0.28 27.96
C ARG A 115 0.69 -1.60 27.88
N GLU A 116 -0.55 -1.57 27.43
CA GLU A 116 -1.38 -2.76 27.23
C GLU A 116 -0.86 -3.58 26.05
N PHE A 117 -0.47 -2.93 24.95
CA PHE A 117 0.11 -3.61 23.80
C PHE A 117 1.41 -4.34 24.14
N VAL A 118 2.30 -3.73 24.94
CA VAL A 118 3.52 -4.40 25.42
C VAL A 118 3.18 -5.65 26.23
N ARG A 119 2.15 -5.61 27.08
CA ARG A 119 1.70 -6.78 27.85
C ARG A 119 1.07 -7.85 26.96
N PHE A 120 0.30 -7.43 25.96
CA PHE A 120 -0.28 -8.31 24.96
C PHE A 120 0.83 -9.06 24.21
N CYS A 121 1.81 -8.37 23.65
CA CYS A 121 2.96 -9.00 22.98
C CYS A 121 3.74 -9.94 23.91
N TYR A 122 3.91 -9.55 25.17
CA TYR A 122 4.57 -10.38 26.17
C TYR A 122 3.82 -11.70 26.45
N SER A 123 2.48 -11.70 26.42
CA SER A 123 1.66 -12.91 26.57
C SER A 123 1.92 -13.95 25.47
N TYR A 124 2.37 -13.51 24.29
CA TYR A 124 2.79 -14.37 23.18
C TYR A 124 4.28 -14.72 23.19
N LYS A 125 5.00 -14.39 24.28
CA LYS A 125 6.44 -14.62 24.47
C LYS A 125 7.36 -13.72 23.64
N LEU A 126 6.89 -12.53 23.24
CA LEU A 126 7.76 -11.48 22.69
C LEU A 126 8.17 -10.52 23.82
N ALA A 127 9.44 -10.52 24.22
CA ALA A 127 9.89 -9.72 25.35
C ALA A 127 9.79 -8.21 25.06
N PRO A 128 9.54 -7.35 26.06
CA PRO A 128 9.45 -5.90 25.85
C PRO A 128 10.70 -5.30 25.21
N GLN A 129 11.87 -5.85 25.52
CA GLN A 129 13.14 -5.42 24.94
C GLN A 129 13.27 -5.81 23.45
N GLU A 130 12.74 -6.98 23.06
CA GLU A 130 12.68 -7.41 21.66
C GLU A 130 11.71 -6.54 20.88
N LEU A 131 10.53 -6.29 21.43
CA LEU A 131 9.55 -5.39 20.83
C LEU A 131 10.15 -3.98 20.61
N LYS A 132 10.88 -3.46 21.61
CA LYS A 132 11.61 -2.19 21.49
C LYS A 132 12.68 -2.25 20.39
N ASN A 133 13.45 -3.34 20.32
CA ASN A 133 14.47 -3.54 19.30
C ASN A 133 13.87 -3.52 17.88
N ILE A 134 12.72 -4.17 17.68
CA ILE A 134 11.98 -4.17 16.41
C ILE A 134 11.57 -2.75 16.02
N PHE A 135 10.99 -1.98 16.94
CA PHE A 135 10.61 -0.57 16.67
C PHE A 135 11.81 0.36 16.41
N GLN A 136 13.00 -0.02 16.87
CA GLN A 136 14.25 0.67 16.58
C GLN A 136 14.87 0.24 15.24
N GLY A 137 14.29 -0.75 14.57
CA GLY A 137 14.77 -1.26 13.29
C GLY A 137 15.89 -2.29 13.40
N LYS A 138 16.08 -2.94 14.55
CA LYS A 138 17.01 -4.08 14.68
C LYS A 138 16.43 -5.35 14.07
N ASP A 139 17.28 -6.18 13.48
CA ASP A 139 16.88 -7.39 12.76
C ASP A 139 15.96 -8.30 13.57
N VAL A 140 14.94 -8.84 12.89
CA VAL A 140 14.00 -9.81 13.44
C VAL A 140 14.56 -11.21 13.24
N THR A 141 14.79 -11.93 14.32
CA THR A 141 15.32 -13.30 14.25
C THR A 141 14.24 -14.32 13.91
N ASP A 142 14.62 -15.50 13.38
CA ASP A 142 13.66 -16.58 13.08
C ASP A 142 12.89 -17.04 14.33
N GLU A 143 13.53 -16.99 15.50
CA GLU A 143 12.90 -17.30 16.79
C GLU A 143 11.76 -16.34 17.12
N GLN A 144 11.89 -15.07 16.70
CA GLN A 144 10.89 -14.02 16.90
C GLN A 144 9.73 -14.13 15.91
N LEU A 145 9.90 -14.78 14.76
CA LEU A 145 8.81 -14.94 13.79
C LEU A 145 7.65 -15.78 14.34
N LYS A 146 7.93 -16.79 15.16
CA LYS A 146 6.88 -17.61 15.82
C LYS A 146 5.96 -16.79 16.73
N PRO A 147 6.45 -16.03 17.73
CA PRO A 147 5.57 -15.18 18.52
C PRO A 147 4.91 -14.07 17.69
N LEU A 148 5.63 -13.48 16.72
CA LEU A 148 5.07 -12.45 15.82
C LEU A 148 3.91 -12.97 14.97
N SER A 149 4.00 -14.20 14.45
CA SER A 149 2.92 -14.84 13.65
C SER A 149 1.60 -14.87 14.41
N ARG A 150 1.65 -15.18 15.72
CA ARG A 150 0.47 -15.22 16.59
C ARG A 150 -0.09 -13.84 16.93
N ILE A 151 0.81 -12.87 17.15
CA ILE A 151 0.43 -11.48 17.45
C ILE A 151 -0.27 -10.85 16.24
N LEU A 152 0.29 -11.05 15.05
CA LEU A 152 -0.12 -10.41 13.79
C LEU A 152 -1.17 -11.21 13.01
N GLY A 153 -1.48 -12.44 13.41
CA GLY A 153 -2.43 -13.30 12.71
C GLY A 153 -1.98 -13.69 11.31
N LYS A 154 -0.67 -13.80 11.09
CA LYS A 154 -0.03 -14.17 9.82
C LYS A 154 0.71 -15.49 9.96
N THR A 155 1.00 -16.17 8.85
CA THR A 155 1.85 -17.36 8.91
C THR A 155 3.31 -16.97 9.15
N VAL A 156 4.13 -17.94 9.56
CA VAL A 156 5.58 -17.69 9.72
C VAL A 156 6.19 -17.40 8.35
N GLU A 157 5.76 -18.12 7.31
CA GLU A 157 6.21 -17.95 5.93
C GLU A 157 5.93 -16.54 5.41
N GLU A 158 4.71 -16.02 5.60
CA GLU A 158 4.34 -14.65 5.21
C GLU A 158 5.21 -13.59 5.91
N LEU A 159 5.55 -13.81 7.19
CA LEU A 159 6.41 -12.90 7.94
C LEU A 159 7.87 -13.02 7.52
N THR A 160 8.33 -14.22 7.13
CA THR A 160 9.65 -14.44 6.55
C THR A 160 9.79 -13.68 5.24
N GLU A 161 8.84 -13.84 4.31
CA GLU A 161 8.80 -13.12 3.03
C GLU A 161 8.77 -11.61 3.24
N MET A 162 7.98 -11.13 4.21
CA MET A 162 7.93 -9.71 4.52
C MET A 162 9.24 -9.19 5.13
N ARG A 163 9.88 -9.97 6.02
CA ARG A 163 11.16 -9.60 6.63
C ARG A 163 12.27 -9.56 5.60
N ASP A 164 12.39 -10.62 4.81
CA ASP A 164 13.53 -10.86 3.92
C ASP A 164 13.36 -10.15 2.57
N GLY A 165 12.13 -9.77 2.23
CA GLY A 165 11.80 -9.22 0.92
C GLY A 165 11.68 -10.31 -0.14
N PHE A 166 11.77 -9.92 -1.41
CA PHE A 166 12.01 -10.90 -2.46
C PHE A 166 13.28 -11.66 -2.10
N THR A 167 13.13 -12.94 -1.81
CA THR A 167 14.26 -13.76 -1.38
C THR A 167 15.32 -13.75 -2.49
N ASP A 168 16.61 -13.78 -2.15
CA ASP A 168 17.68 -13.96 -3.15
C ASP A 168 17.37 -15.17 -4.06
N THR A 169 16.68 -16.19 -3.54
CA THR A 169 16.21 -17.35 -4.29
C THR A 169 15.14 -17.03 -5.33
N GLU A 170 14.24 -16.08 -5.08
CA GLU A 170 13.24 -15.62 -6.04
C GLU A 170 13.82 -14.64 -7.05
N LEU A 171 14.72 -13.75 -6.63
CA LEU A 171 15.52 -12.92 -7.54
C LEU A 171 16.36 -13.79 -8.47
N ASN A 172 17.00 -14.84 -7.96
CA ASN A 172 17.74 -15.82 -8.76
C ASN A 172 16.82 -16.59 -9.72
N ARG A 173 15.59 -16.92 -9.31
CA ARG A 173 14.61 -17.59 -10.21
C ARG A 173 14.12 -16.63 -11.29
N LEU A 174 13.84 -15.38 -10.95
CA LEU A 174 13.44 -14.33 -11.88
C LEU A 174 14.57 -14.02 -12.86
N ALA A 175 15.81 -13.89 -12.38
CA ALA A 175 17.03 -13.76 -13.19
C ALA A 175 17.17 -14.90 -14.20
N ARG A 176 16.94 -16.14 -13.74
CA ARG A 176 17.02 -17.33 -14.59
C ARG A 176 15.88 -17.42 -15.61
N ILE A 177 14.67 -16.96 -15.27
CA ILE A 177 13.51 -16.94 -16.19
C ILE A 177 13.65 -15.82 -17.24
N LEU A 178 14.16 -14.67 -16.83
CA LEU A 178 14.32 -13.49 -17.68
C LEU A 178 15.64 -13.50 -18.47
N GLY A 179 16.54 -14.42 -18.16
CA GLY A 179 17.85 -14.54 -18.81
C GLY A 179 18.81 -13.40 -18.49
N THR A 180 18.58 -12.69 -17.38
CA THR A 180 19.34 -11.52 -16.94
C THR A 180 20.16 -11.85 -15.70
N SER A 181 21.24 -11.12 -15.44
CA SER A 181 22.02 -11.27 -14.21
C SER A 181 21.32 -10.63 -13.00
N ASN A 182 21.63 -11.09 -11.78
CA ASN A 182 21.09 -10.48 -10.55
C ASN A 182 21.47 -9.01 -10.40
N GLU A 183 22.65 -8.63 -10.91
CA GLU A 183 23.14 -7.25 -10.88
C GLU A 183 22.30 -6.33 -11.79
N GLU A 184 21.87 -6.81 -12.95
CA GLU A 184 20.98 -6.08 -13.86
C GLU A 184 19.55 -5.97 -13.32
N LEU A 185 19.04 -7.00 -12.65
CA LEU A 185 17.72 -6.95 -11.99
C LEU A 185 17.71 -6.02 -10.78
N ALA A 186 18.75 -6.04 -9.95
CA ALA A 186 18.87 -5.12 -8.83
C ALA A 186 18.89 -3.65 -9.30
N GLN A 187 19.50 -3.35 -10.45
CA GLN A 187 19.46 -2.01 -11.04
C GLN A 187 18.07 -1.60 -11.55
N LEU A 188 17.26 -2.55 -12.04
CA LEU A 188 15.89 -2.28 -12.50
C LEU A 188 14.93 -1.93 -11.36
N PHE A 189 15.12 -2.51 -10.17
CA PHE A 189 14.28 -2.25 -8.99
C PHE A 189 14.80 -1.11 -8.09
N SER A 190 15.94 -0.49 -8.44
CA SER A 190 16.56 0.61 -7.67
C SER A 190 16.24 2.01 -8.21
N ASN A 191 15.40 2.13 -9.24
CA ASN A 191 14.88 3.40 -9.79
C ASN A 191 13.44 3.65 -9.35
#